data_AF-A0A536K6Y5-F1
#
_entry.id   AF-A0A536K6Y5-F1
#
_cell.length_a   1.000
_cell.length_b   1.000
_cell.length_c   1.000
_cell.angle_alpha   90.00
_cell.angle_beta   90.00
_cell.angle_gamma   90.00
#
_symmetry.space_group_name_H-M   'P 1'
#
loop_
_entity.id
_entity.type
_entity.pdbx_description
1 polymer ?
#
loop_
_entity_poly.entity_id
_entity_poly.type
_entity_poly.pdbx_seq_one_letter_code
_entity_poly.pdbx_strand_id
1 'polypeptide(L)'
;MRKRAIKRGLPRGPIHHVVIIVKENHTFDNYFGRFPGVDGDRNLAPASDPPAFDHPHEHAAWLKRATGAAHEQYGRANIPNYWRYAERYTLCDRYFTEVAGPSTPNHLMLIAADSPIIDNPHYRDPIKDQPPFNIPSLPAALEKAGLSWRNYGGYAHGYITALKGSKNNVTADRFAKDAAAGKLPAVSWVYGPTGLSEHPVEPVKAGQKWTADQVDAVVKGGLWPNTVIFITWDDWGGWYDHVTPPLVEKWTDGTQFRYGSRVGCLVLSPYAKAAHVDRAADDMSDCFDFKQKPLLPPGPATG
;
A
#
# COMPACT_ATOMS: atom_id res chain seq x y z
N MET A 1 43.65 -21.44 14.59
CA MET A 1 42.94 -20.96 13.39
C MET A 1 41.68 -20.22 13.80
N ARG A 2 41.51 -18.98 13.31
CA ARG A 2 40.51 -18.01 13.80
C ARG A 2 39.08 -18.43 13.39
N LYS A 3 38.21 -18.70 14.36
CA LYS A 3 36.75 -18.69 14.17
C LYS A 3 36.34 -17.28 13.75
N ARG A 4 36.00 -17.06 12.48
CA ARG A 4 35.33 -15.82 12.06
C ARG A 4 33.91 -15.85 12.63
N ALA A 5 33.70 -15.10 13.71
CA ALA A 5 32.38 -14.73 14.16
C ALA A 5 31.64 -14.06 13.00
N ILE A 6 30.49 -14.60 12.62
CA ILE A 6 29.57 -13.93 11.71
C ILE A 6 29.06 -12.70 12.46
N LYS A 7 29.59 -11.52 12.14
CA LYS A 7 29.00 -10.25 12.60
C LYS A 7 27.57 -10.19 12.05
N ARG A 8 26.58 -10.30 12.94
CA ARG A 8 25.20 -9.88 12.67
C ARG A 8 25.27 -8.39 12.31
N GLY A 9 25.05 -8.05 11.05
CA GLY A 9 25.17 -6.67 10.58
C GLY A 9 24.56 -6.53 9.20
N LEU A 10 23.53 -5.68 9.13
CA LEU A 10 22.86 -5.04 7.99
C LEU A 10 22.53 -5.90 6.74
N PRO A 11 21.42 -5.62 6.04
CA PRO A 11 21.06 -6.33 4.81
C PRO A 11 22.22 -6.32 3.81
N ARG A 12 22.56 -7.49 3.25
CA ARG A 12 23.51 -7.60 2.13
C ARG A 12 22.75 -7.25 0.85
N GLY A 13 22.71 -5.97 0.51
CA GLY A 13 22.07 -5.46 -0.70
C GLY A 13 22.08 -3.93 -0.71
N PRO A 14 21.82 -3.29 -1.87
CA PRO A 14 21.83 -1.84 -1.96
C PRO A 14 20.63 -1.18 -1.26
N ILE A 15 19.58 -1.95 -0.94
CA ILE A 15 18.39 -1.47 -0.25
C ILE A 15 18.56 -1.61 1.26
N HIS A 16 18.46 -0.48 1.96
CA HIS A 16 18.50 -0.39 3.42
C HIS A 16 17.14 -0.02 4.00
N HIS A 17 16.26 0.61 3.21
CA HIS A 17 14.94 1.07 3.63
C HIS A 17 13.85 0.54 2.69
N VAL A 18 12.85 -0.09 3.28
CA VAL A 18 11.59 -0.43 2.61
C VAL A 18 10.52 0.49 3.19
N VAL A 19 9.85 1.25 2.33
CA VAL A 19 8.73 2.13 2.70
C VAL A 19 7.48 1.61 2.00
N ILE A 20 6.42 1.39 2.76
CA ILE A 20 5.12 0.96 2.26
C ILE A 20 4.14 2.07 2.60
N ILE A 21 3.76 2.85 1.60
CA ILE A 21 2.73 3.88 1.71
C ILE A 21 1.38 3.24 1.40
N VAL A 22 0.46 3.32 2.35
CA VAL A 22 -0.87 2.73 2.28
C VAL A 22 -1.92 3.83 2.19
N LYS A 23 -2.78 3.72 1.18
CA LYS A 23 -3.88 4.62 0.82
C LYS A 23 -5.21 3.87 0.92
N GLU A 24 -6.30 4.62 0.80
CA GLU A 24 -7.70 4.20 0.96
C GLU A 24 -8.52 4.86 -0.15
N ASN A 25 -9.64 4.39 -0.69
CA ASN A 25 -9.94 3.02 -1.08
C ASN A 25 -10.24 3.08 -2.58
N HIS A 26 -9.43 2.45 -3.44
CA HIS A 26 -9.55 2.61 -4.90
C HIS A 26 -9.07 1.37 -5.64
N THR A 27 -9.90 0.87 -6.56
CA THR A 27 -9.50 -0.21 -7.48
C THR A 27 -8.47 0.26 -8.50
N PHE A 28 -7.82 -0.70 -9.16
CA PHE A 28 -6.90 -0.43 -10.25
C PHE A 28 -7.57 0.33 -11.40
N ASP A 29 -8.71 -0.13 -11.90
CA ASP A 29 -9.40 0.56 -13.01
C ASP A 29 -9.87 1.97 -12.64
N ASN A 30 -10.19 2.23 -11.36
CA ASN A 30 -10.57 3.55 -10.91
C ASN A 30 -9.43 4.58 -11.02
N TYR A 31 -8.16 4.19 -10.88
CA TYR A 31 -7.01 5.11 -10.93
C TYR A 31 -6.16 5.00 -12.19
N PHE A 32 -5.99 3.77 -12.69
CA PHE A 32 -5.03 3.45 -13.74
C PHE A 32 -5.68 2.76 -14.95
N GLY A 33 -7.01 2.60 -15.00
CA GLY A 33 -7.69 1.94 -16.13
C GLY A 33 -7.37 2.56 -17.50
N ARG A 34 -7.15 3.88 -17.55
CA ARG A 34 -6.72 4.64 -18.74
C ARG A 34 -5.21 4.74 -18.94
N PHE A 35 -4.38 4.21 -18.05
CA PHE A 35 -2.93 4.30 -18.19
C PHE A 35 -2.45 3.50 -19.41
N PRO A 36 -1.53 4.01 -20.26
CA PRO A 36 -1.08 3.27 -21.44
C PRO A 36 -0.37 1.96 -21.09
N GLY A 37 -0.75 0.87 -21.78
CA GLY A 37 -0.05 -0.42 -21.70
C GLY A 37 -0.50 -1.37 -20.57
N VAL A 38 -1.43 -0.93 -19.71
CA VAL A 38 -2.01 -1.77 -18.66
C VAL A 38 -3.22 -2.54 -19.17
N ASP A 39 -3.54 -3.62 -18.47
CA ASP A 39 -4.83 -4.29 -18.55
C ASP A 39 -5.88 -3.50 -17.74
N GLY A 40 -6.56 -2.55 -18.37
CA GLY A 40 -7.47 -1.63 -17.69
C GLY A 40 -8.70 -1.23 -18.49
N ASP A 41 -9.81 -0.94 -17.79
CA ASP A 41 -11.04 -0.45 -18.43
C ASP A 41 -10.96 1.06 -18.73
N ARG A 42 -10.83 1.38 -20.02
CA ARG A 42 -10.69 2.75 -20.50
C ARG A 42 -12.01 3.50 -20.61
N ASN A 43 -13.14 2.82 -20.47
CA ASN A 43 -14.47 3.32 -20.81
C ASN A 43 -15.30 3.77 -19.59
N LEU A 44 -14.79 3.60 -18.36
CA LEU A 44 -15.49 4.09 -17.16
C LEU A 44 -15.69 5.61 -17.20
N ALA A 45 -16.79 6.09 -16.61
CA ALA A 45 -17.10 7.51 -16.55
C ALA A 45 -16.07 8.28 -15.70
N PRO A 46 -15.84 9.59 -15.92
CA PRO A 46 -15.01 10.38 -15.02
C PRO A 46 -15.62 10.47 -13.60
N ALA A 47 -14.83 10.20 -12.57
CA ALA A 47 -15.22 10.39 -11.17
C ALA A 47 -15.11 11.86 -10.75
N SER A 48 -15.91 12.27 -9.75
CA SER A 48 -15.79 13.59 -9.11
C SER A 48 -14.67 13.60 -8.06
N ASP A 49 -13.98 14.73 -7.91
CA ASP A 49 -12.97 14.92 -6.87
C ASP A 49 -13.35 16.15 -6.00
N PRO A 50 -13.75 15.96 -4.73
CA PRO A 50 -13.83 14.67 -4.02
C PRO A 50 -14.96 13.73 -4.52
N PRO A 51 -14.90 12.42 -4.19
CA PRO A 51 -16.04 11.52 -4.34
C PRO A 51 -17.28 12.06 -3.62
N ALA A 52 -18.47 11.81 -4.14
CA ALA A 52 -19.71 12.31 -3.55
C ALA A 52 -20.15 11.58 -2.28
N PHE A 53 -19.83 10.29 -2.17
CA PHE A 53 -20.14 9.44 -1.03
C PHE A 53 -19.15 8.28 -0.93
N ASP A 54 -19.13 7.62 0.22
CA ASP A 54 -18.43 6.37 0.43
C ASP A 54 -19.32 5.19 0.03
N HIS A 55 -18.81 4.34 -0.86
CA HIS A 55 -19.55 3.20 -1.38
C HIS A 55 -19.43 2.00 -0.42
N PRO A 56 -20.46 1.14 -0.34
CA PRO A 56 -20.34 -0.12 0.39
C PRO A 56 -19.15 -0.94 -0.12
N HIS A 57 -18.23 -1.27 0.79
CA HIS A 57 -17.00 -1.98 0.49
C HIS A 57 -16.73 -3.13 1.46
N GLU A 58 -17.71 -3.50 2.29
CA GLU A 58 -17.69 -4.72 3.11
C GLU A 58 -17.66 -5.99 2.24
N HIS A 59 -17.29 -7.12 2.84
CA HIS A 59 -17.18 -8.41 2.15
C HIS A 59 -18.47 -8.79 1.41
N ALA A 60 -19.63 -8.56 2.05
CA ALA A 60 -20.93 -8.84 1.46
C ALA A 60 -21.22 -7.97 0.21
N ALA A 61 -20.72 -6.73 0.16
CA ALA A 61 -20.79 -5.87 -1.01
C ALA A 61 -19.82 -6.34 -2.10
N TRP A 62 -18.61 -6.77 -1.72
CA TRP A 62 -17.63 -7.29 -2.67
C TRP A 62 -18.12 -8.53 -3.42
N LEU A 63 -18.87 -9.42 -2.74
CA LEU A 63 -19.51 -10.57 -3.38
C LEU A 63 -20.55 -10.16 -4.45
N LYS A 64 -21.08 -8.94 -4.37
CA LYS A 64 -22.05 -8.34 -5.30
C LYS A 64 -21.42 -7.30 -6.23
N ARG A 65 -20.08 -7.17 -6.25
CA ARG A 65 -19.36 -6.11 -7.00
C ARG A 65 -19.72 -6.05 -8.48
N ALA A 66 -20.04 -7.19 -9.10
CA ALA A 66 -20.39 -7.25 -10.53
C ALA A 66 -21.59 -6.37 -10.91
N THR A 67 -22.47 -6.05 -9.95
CA THR A 67 -23.62 -5.16 -10.16
C THR A 67 -23.66 -3.98 -9.20
N GLY A 68 -22.94 -4.05 -8.08
CA GLY A 68 -22.97 -3.04 -7.02
C GLY A 68 -21.84 -2.02 -7.06
N ALA A 69 -20.78 -2.26 -7.86
CA ALA A 69 -19.63 -1.38 -7.90
C ALA A 69 -19.91 -0.07 -8.65
N ALA A 70 -19.20 0.99 -8.30
CA ALA A 70 -19.24 2.28 -9.00
C ALA A 70 -18.35 2.27 -10.24
N HIS A 71 -18.94 2.57 -11.41
CA HIS A 71 -18.27 2.54 -12.71
C HIS A 71 -17.68 3.90 -13.11
N GLU A 72 -16.82 4.44 -12.24
CA GLU A 72 -16.14 5.72 -12.45
C GLU A 72 -14.63 5.58 -12.31
N GLN A 73 -13.89 6.53 -12.88
CA GLN A 73 -12.42 6.57 -12.83
C GLN A 73 -11.88 8.00 -12.80
N TYR A 74 -10.74 8.15 -12.15
CA TYR A 74 -9.93 9.36 -12.14
C TYR A 74 -8.94 9.36 -13.29
N GLY A 75 -8.53 10.55 -13.72
CA GLY A 75 -7.50 10.73 -14.74
C GLY A 75 -6.23 11.36 -14.21
N ARG A 76 -5.24 11.51 -15.10
CA ARG A 76 -3.98 12.23 -14.85
C ARG A 76 -4.18 13.62 -14.21
N ALA A 77 -5.27 14.30 -14.55
CA ALA A 77 -5.58 15.63 -14.01
C ALA A 77 -5.97 15.62 -12.52
N ASN A 78 -6.47 14.48 -12.01
CA ASN A 78 -6.82 14.29 -10.60
C ASN A 78 -5.59 13.81 -9.81
N ILE A 79 -4.84 12.84 -10.37
CA ILE A 79 -3.73 12.15 -9.70
C ILE A 79 -2.39 12.23 -10.48
N PRO A 80 -1.88 13.45 -10.74
CA PRO A 80 -0.74 13.65 -11.64
C PRO A 80 0.57 13.02 -11.13
N ASN A 81 0.81 12.97 -9.82
CA ASN A 81 2.05 12.39 -9.29
C ASN A 81 2.08 10.87 -9.46
N TYR A 82 0.95 10.19 -9.25
CA TYR A 82 0.85 8.74 -9.48
C TYR A 82 1.06 8.36 -10.94
N TRP A 83 0.46 9.10 -11.87
CA TRP A 83 0.70 8.91 -13.30
C TRP A 83 2.17 9.15 -13.68
N ARG A 84 2.80 10.19 -13.12
CA ARG A 84 4.23 10.47 -13.32
C ARG A 84 5.13 9.37 -12.74
N TYR A 85 4.73 8.74 -11.64
CA TYR A 85 5.46 7.60 -11.08
C TYR A 85 5.31 6.36 -11.97
N ALA A 86 4.10 6.04 -12.42
CA ALA A 86 3.85 4.94 -13.35
C ALA A 86 4.60 5.11 -14.68
N GLU A 87 4.71 6.34 -15.21
CA GLU A 87 5.47 6.63 -16.44
C GLU A 87 6.97 6.38 -16.32
N ARG A 88 7.50 6.40 -15.10
CA ARG A 88 8.95 6.43 -14.87
C ARG A 88 9.47 5.16 -14.20
N TYR A 89 8.67 4.55 -13.34
CA TYR A 89 9.04 3.39 -12.55
C TYR A 89 8.15 2.21 -12.92
N THR A 90 7.82 1.35 -11.95
CA THR A 90 6.98 0.19 -12.17
C THR A 90 5.56 0.43 -11.62
N LEU A 91 4.56 0.09 -12.42
CA LEU A 91 3.15 -0.03 -12.04
C LEU A 91 2.75 -1.50 -12.16
N CYS A 92 2.23 -2.11 -11.10
CA CYS A 92 1.72 -3.48 -11.15
C CYS A 92 0.23 -3.45 -11.52
N ASP A 93 -0.15 -4.11 -12.62
CA ASP A 93 -1.55 -4.19 -13.07
C ASP A 93 -2.25 -5.51 -12.72
N ARG A 94 -1.56 -6.38 -11.97
CA ARG A 94 -2.09 -7.64 -11.42
C ARG A 94 -1.89 -7.74 -9.91
N TYR A 95 -1.89 -6.62 -9.21
CA TYR A 95 -1.86 -6.57 -7.75
C TYR A 95 -3.27 -6.60 -7.16
N PHE A 96 -3.57 -7.59 -6.34
CA PHE A 96 -4.89 -7.80 -5.73
C PHE A 96 -4.83 -7.57 -4.22
N THR A 97 -5.93 -7.09 -3.65
CA THR A 97 -6.07 -7.08 -2.19
C THR A 97 -6.06 -8.51 -1.68
N GLU A 98 -5.44 -8.73 -0.52
CA GLU A 98 -5.33 -10.07 0.04
C GLU A 98 -6.71 -10.59 0.40
N VAL A 99 -7.52 -9.78 1.07
CA VAL A 99 -8.88 -10.11 1.48
C VAL A 99 -9.87 -9.46 0.52
N ALA A 100 -10.87 -10.24 0.11
CA ALA A 100 -12.00 -9.86 -0.71
C ALA A 100 -13.03 -9.02 0.04
N GLY A 101 -12.60 -7.88 0.59
CA GLY A 101 -13.41 -7.08 1.49
C GLY A 101 -12.70 -5.80 1.89
N PRO A 102 -12.96 -5.27 3.09
CA PRO A 102 -12.58 -3.91 3.46
C PRO A 102 -11.17 -3.78 4.06
N SER A 103 -10.84 -2.59 4.56
CA SER A 103 -9.55 -2.13 5.05
C SER A 103 -8.88 -2.99 6.12
N THR A 104 -9.56 -3.23 7.24
CA THR A 104 -8.96 -3.85 8.43
C THR A 104 -8.37 -5.23 8.15
N PRO A 105 -9.09 -6.18 7.52
CA PRO A 105 -8.51 -7.48 7.23
C PRO A 105 -7.33 -7.39 6.24
N ASN A 106 -7.37 -6.46 5.27
CA ASN A 106 -6.26 -6.21 4.36
C ASN A 106 -5.04 -5.59 5.06
N HIS A 107 -5.26 -4.68 6.02
CA HIS A 107 -4.18 -4.15 6.87
C HIS A 107 -3.53 -5.24 7.73
N LEU A 108 -4.32 -6.18 8.28
CA LEU A 108 -3.79 -7.32 9.02
C LEU A 108 -2.95 -8.22 8.11
N MET A 109 -3.43 -8.53 6.90
CA MET A 109 -2.64 -9.27 5.91
C MET A 109 -1.32 -8.57 5.57
N LEU A 110 -1.32 -7.25 5.40
CA LEU A 110 -0.09 -6.48 5.12
C LEU A 110 0.94 -6.56 6.26
N ILE A 111 0.50 -6.67 7.51
CA ILE A 111 1.38 -6.67 8.69
C ILE A 111 1.78 -8.11 9.10
N ALA A 112 0.87 -9.06 8.93
CA ALA A 112 0.94 -10.40 9.52
C ALA A 112 0.93 -11.55 8.50
N ALA A 113 0.61 -11.28 7.23
CA ALA A 113 0.25 -12.30 6.24
C ALA A 113 -0.88 -13.23 6.74
N ASP A 114 -1.76 -12.70 7.58
CA ASP A 114 -2.90 -13.40 8.18
C ASP A 114 -3.99 -12.39 8.55
N SER A 115 -5.26 -12.80 8.46
CA SER A 115 -6.39 -12.04 8.96
C SER A 115 -7.44 -12.98 9.57
N PRO A 116 -7.66 -12.92 10.91
CA PRO A 116 -8.69 -13.71 11.59
C PRO A 116 -10.11 -13.13 11.45
N ILE A 117 -10.28 -12.08 10.64
CA ILE A 117 -11.56 -11.45 10.32
C ILE A 117 -11.68 -11.26 8.81
N ILE A 118 -12.91 -11.18 8.31
CA ILE A 118 -13.20 -10.90 6.90
C ILE A 118 -13.81 -9.51 6.67
N ASP A 119 -14.29 -8.87 7.73
CA ASP A 119 -14.89 -7.54 7.67
C ASP A 119 -14.28 -6.59 8.69
N ASN A 120 -14.48 -5.29 8.46
CA ASN A 120 -14.11 -4.26 9.41
C ASN A 120 -14.86 -4.53 10.72
N PRO A 121 -14.16 -4.56 11.87
CA PRO A 121 -14.82 -4.66 13.15
C PRO A 121 -15.71 -3.42 13.34
N HIS A 122 -16.88 -3.58 13.95
CA HIS A 122 -17.90 -2.54 13.93
C HIS A 122 -17.36 -1.21 14.44
N TYR A 123 -17.60 -0.12 13.69
CA TYR A 123 -17.14 1.24 14.06
C TYR A 123 -17.66 1.74 15.43
N ARG A 124 -18.70 1.08 15.97
CA ARG A 124 -19.25 1.35 17.30
C ARG A 124 -18.50 0.64 18.41
N ASP A 125 -17.69 -0.35 18.07
CA ASP A 125 -16.84 -1.04 19.04
C ASP A 125 -15.65 -0.12 19.32
N PRO A 126 -15.49 0.33 20.57
CA PRO A 126 -14.30 1.09 20.94
C PRO A 126 -13.04 0.31 20.57
N ILE A 127 -11.99 0.99 20.11
CA ILE A 127 -10.68 0.36 19.80
C ILE A 127 -10.16 -0.50 20.97
N LYS A 128 -10.51 -0.13 22.21
CA LYS A 128 -10.17 -0.90 23.43
C LYS A 128 -10.92 -2.24 23.57
N ASP A 129 -12.09 -2.37 22.94
CA ASP A 129 -13.00 -3.51 23.04
C ASP A 129 -12.80 -4.51 21.89
N GLN A 130 -11.95 -4.17 20.92
CA GLN A 130 -11.48 -5.11 19.91
C GLN A 130 -10.26 -5.86 20.45
N PRO A 131 -10.34 -7.20 20.63
CA PRO A 131 -9.23 -7.96 21.17
C PRO A 131 -8.04 -7.88 20.22
N PRO A 132 -6.83 -7.57 20.70
CA PRO A 132 -5.67 -7.71 19.84
C PRO A 132 -5.51 -9.19 19.48
N PHE A 133 -5.42 -9.49 18.19
CA PHE A 133 -5.18 -10.82 17.68
C PHE A 133 -3.79 -11.31 18.08
N ASN A 134 -3.71 -12.57 18.48
CA ASN A 134 -2.45 -13.24 18.77
C ASN A 134 -1.97 -13.98 17.52
N ILE A 135 -1.52 -13.22 16.53
CA ILE A 135 -1.02 -13.72 15.24
C ILE A 135 0.46 -13.32 15.07
N PRO A 136 1.26 -14.10 14.31
CA PRO A 136 2.60 -13.69 13.90
C PRO A 136 2.57 -12.33 13.19
N SER A 137 3.69 -11.59 13.21
CA SER A 137 3.76 -10.34 12.46
C SER A 137 5.17 -10.06 11.94
N LEU A 138 5.25 -9.42 10.78
CA LEU A 138 6.52 -9.01 10.19
C LEU A 138 7.29 -8.04 11.12
N PRO A 139 6.67 -7.01 11.72
CA PRO A 139 7.33 -6.18 12.74
C PRO A 139 8.00 -6.97 13.88
N ALA A 140 7.32 -7.96 14.47
CA ALA A 140 7.90 -8.78 15.54
C ALA A 140 9.07 -9.65 15.03
N ALA A 141 8.97 -10.16 13.79
CA ALA A 141 10.06 -10.89 13.15
C ALA A 141 11.29 -9.99 12.89
N LEU A 142 11.07 -8.74 12.46
CA LEU A 142 12.13 -7.74 12.26
C LEU A 142 12.86 -7.43 13.57
N GLU A 143 12.13 -7.22 14.68
CA GLU A 143 12.75 -6.99 16.00
C GLU A 143 13.61 -8.17 16.44
N LYS A 144 13.11 -9.40 16.28
CA LYS A 144 13.87 -10.63 16.60
C LYS A 144 15.15 -10.74 15.75
N ALA A 145 15.11 -10.23 14.52
CA ALA A 145 16.27 -10.17 13.62
C ALA A 145 17.21 -8.98 13.91
N GLY A 146 16.84 -8.06 14.81
CA GLY A 146 17.61 -6.85 15.11
C GLY A 146 17.48 -5.76 14.03
N LEU A 147 16.42 -5.81 13.22
CA LEU A 147 16.09 -4.81 12.20
C LEU A 147 15.08 -3.81 12.78
N SER A 148 15.30 -2.53 12.52
CA SER A 148 14.40 -1.47 12.97
C SER A 148 13.16 -1.39 12.09
N TRP A 149 12.02 -1.08 12.70
CA TRP A 149 10.79 -0.80 11.99
C TRP A 149 10.04 0.36 12.63
N ARG A 150 9.12 0.96 11.87
CA ARG A 150 8.19 1.97 12.39
C ARG A 150 6.87 1.94 11.64
N ASN A 151 5.80 2.13 12.40
CA ASN A 151 4.46 2.37 11.90
C ASN A 151 4.13 3.86 12.06
N TYR A 152 3.75 4.51 10.97
CA TYR A 152 3.38 5.91 10.91
C TYR A 152 1.87 6.01 10.62
N GLY A 153 1.06 6.09 11.67
CA GLY A 153 -0.38 6.34 11.58
C GLY A 153 -1.29 5.11 11.37
N GLY A 154 -0.76 3.90 11.19
CA GLY A 154 -1.56 2.71 10.94
C GLY A 154 -2.21 2.13 12.19
N TYR A 155 -3.55 2.16 12.26
CA TYR A 155 -4.30 1.67 13.43
C TYR A 155 -4.20 0.16 13.64
N ALA A 156 -4.12 -0.63 12.56
CA ALA A 156 -4.17 -2.10 12.62
C ALA A 156 -2.99 -2.73 13.37
N HIS A 157 -1.87 -2.02 13.51
CA HIS A 157 -0.77 -2.47 14.38
C HIS A 157 -1.23 -2.60 15.84
N GLY A 158 -2.19 -1.77 16.29
CA GLY A 158 -2.79 -1.87 17.62
C GLY A 158 -3.66 -3.11 17.82
N TYR A 159 -4.08 -3.77 16.73
CA TYR A 159 -4.86 -5.01 16.77
C TYR A 159 -3.99 -6.27 16.83
N ILE A 160 -2.66 -6.15 16.89
CA ILE A 160 -1.77 -7.31 17.04
C ILE A 160 -1.15 -7.27 18.43
N THR A 161 -1.29 -8.35 19.20
CA THR A 161 -0.90 -8.41 20.61
C THR A 161 0.56 -8.01 20.83
N ALA A 162 1.47 -8.49 19.97
CA ALA A 162 2.90 -8.17 20.05
C ALA A 162 3.23 -6.70 19.75
N LEU A 163 2.34 -5.98 19.07
CA LEU A 163 2.60 -4.62 18.55
C LEU A 163 1.79 -3.55 19.29
N LYS A 164 0.73 -3.94 20.01
CA LYS A 164 -0.11 -3.04 20.80
C LYS A 164 0.73 -2.26 21.82
N GLY A 165 0.66 -0.93 21.75
CA GLY A 165 1.42 -0.04 22.63
C GLY A 165 2.92 0.06 22.34
N SER A 166 3.41 -0.52 21.24
CA SER A 166 4.82 -0.37 20.85
C SER A 166 5.18 1.10 20.62
N LYS A 167 6.36 1.51 21.11
CA LYS A 167 6.96 2.83 20.83
C LYS A 167 7.26 3.08 19.35
N ASN A 168 7.23 2.03 18.53
CA ASN A 168 7.38 2.10 17.09
C ASN A 168 6.06 2.50 16.39
N ASN A 169 4.94 2.56 17.11
CA ASN A 169 3.72 3.18 16.60
C ASN A 169 3.77 4.68 16.87
N VAL A 170 3.93 5.47 15.81
CA VAL A 170 3.98 6.93 15.86
C VAL A 170 2.90 7.54 14.98
N THR A 171 2.65 8.83 15.14
CA THR A 171 1.71 9.58 14.31
C THR A 171 2.23 9.75 12.88
N ALA A 172 1.32 9.85 11.90
CA ALA A 172 1.66 9.94 10.48
C ALA A 172 2.58 11.14 10.15
N ASP A 173 2.43 12.27 10.85
CA ASP A 173 3.23 13.49 10.64
C ASP A 173 4.73 13.33 10.95
N ARG A 174 5.13 12.20 11.57
CA ARG A 174 6.53 11.88 11.84
C ARG A 174 7.29 11.38 10.63
N PHE A 175 6.64 10.77 9.63
CA PHE A 175 7.35 10.12 8.53
C PHE A 175 8.23 11.10 7.76
N ALA A 176 7.64 12.17 7.21
CA ALA A 176 8.40 13.17 6.46
C ALA A 176 9.54 13.80 7.28
N LYS A 177 9.36 13.98 8.59
CA LYS A 177 10.40 14.52 9.49
C LYS A 177 11.57 13.56 9.64
N ASP A 178 11.29 12.28 9.88
CA ASP A 178 12.31 11.23 9.98
C ASP A 178 13.03 11.01 8.64
N ALA A 179 12.27 10.99 7.54
CA ALA A 179 12.79 10.84 6.19
C ALA A 179 13.72 11.98 5.81
N ALA A 180 13.28 13.24 5.96
CA ALA A 180 14.10 14.42 5.66
C ALA A 180 15.35 14.54 6.56
N ALA A 181 15.33 13.93 7.75
CA ALA A 181 16.49 13.86 8.64
C ALA A 181 17.44 12.68 8.32
N GLY A 182 17.13 11.84 7.32
CA GLY A 182 17.93 10.66 6.98
C GLY A 182 17.85 9.53 8.02
N LYS A 183 16.75 9.45 8.78
CA LYS A 183 16.60 8.57 9.97
C LYS A 183 15.53 7.49 9.82
N LEU A 184 15.22 7.06 8.60
CA LEU A 184 14.24 5.99 8.40
C LEU A 184 14.71 4.66 9.00
N PRO A 185 13.80 3.85 9.56
CA PRO A 185 14.10 2.47 9.96
C PRO A 185 14.29 1.57 8.73
N ALA A 186 14.62 0.30 8.95
CA ALA A 186 14.75 -0.67 7.86
C ALA A 186 13.41 -0.91 7.14
N VAL A 187 12.28 -0.94 7.87
CA VAL A 187 10.93 -1.06 7.29
C VAL A 187 9.99 -0.01 7.88
N SER A 188 9.30 0.72 7.01
CA SER A 188 8.34 1.78 7.37
C SER A 188 6.97 1.50 6.76
N TRP A 189 5.93 1.41 7.57
CA TRP A 189 4.54 1.50 7.10
C TRP A 189 4.03 2.93 7.29
N VAL A 190 3.50 3.53 6.23
CA VAL A 190 3.13 4.95 6.20
C VAL A 190 1.70 5.08 5.71
N TYR A 191 0.78 5.39 6.62
CA TYR A 191 -0.64 5.48 6.30
C TYR A 191 -1.04 6.92 6.07
N GLY A 192 -1.86 7.17 5.05
CA GLY A 192 -2.47 8.47 4.84
C GLY A 192 -3.31 8.89 6.05
N PRO A 193 -3.08 10.07 6.64
CA PRO A 193 -3.92 10.55 7.73
C PRO A 193 -5.28 10.98 7.19
N THR A 194 -6.28 11.08 8.08
CA THR A 194 -7.60 11.62 7.75
C THR A 194 -7.52 12.95 7.00
N GLY A 195 -8.34 13.08 5.96
CA GLY A 195 -8.37 14.18 5.00
C GLY A 195 -7.35 14.03 3.86
N LEU A 196 -6.42 13.07 3.96
CA LEU A 196 -5.36 12.82 3.00
C LEU A 196 -5.18 11.31 2.73
N SER A 197 -6.03 10.41 3.23
CA SER A 197 -5.92 8.96 2.97
C SER A 197 -6.40 8.57 1.59
N GLU A 198 -7.23 9.43 0.98
CA GLU A 198 -8.00 9.23 -0.26
C GLU A 198 -9.30 8.43 -0.05
N HIS A 199 -9.59 7.97 1.17
CA HIS A 199 -10.86 7.34 1.51
C HIS A 199 -12.03 8.24 1.10
N PRO A 200 -13.01 7.78 0.30
CA PRO A 200 -14.18 8.58 0.00
C PRO A 200 -14.87 9.12 1.27
N VAL A 201 -15.19 10.40 1.40
CA VAL A 201 -15.27 11.48 0.41
C VAL A 201 -14.06 12.43 0.43
N GLU A 202 -12.87 11.92 0.73
CA GLU A 202 -11.65 12.74 0.76
C GLU A 202 -11.16 13.08 -0.66
N PRO A 203 -10.58 14.28 -0.89
CA PRO A 203 -10.08 14.66 -2.21
C PRO A 203 -8.86 13.84 -2.64
N VAL A 204 -8.97 13.11 -3.75
CA VAL A 204 -7.88 12.28 -4.29
C VAL A 204 -6.67 13.14 -4.69
N LYS A 205 -6.91 14.37 -5.16
CA LYS A 205 -5.85 15.32 -5.50
C LYS A 205 -5.03 15.76 -4.29
N ALA A 206 -5.66 15.90 -3.13
CA ALA A 206 -4.94 16.24 -1.90
C ALA A 206 -4.16 15.03 -1.38
N GLY A 207 -4.79 13.84 -1.37
CA GLY A 207 -4.15 12.61 -0.92
C GLY A 207 -2.94 12.18 -1.76
N GLN A 208 -3.02 12.27 -3.09
CA GLN A 208 -1.88 11.96 -3.98
C GLN A 208 -0.74 12.94 -3.81
N LYS A 209 -1.05 14.21 -3.51
CA LYS A 209 -0.02 15.22 -3.25
C LYS A 209 0.68 14.93 -1.93
N TRP A 210 -0.06 14.56 -0.89
CA TRP A 210 0.52 14.14 0.39
C TRP A 210 1.47 12.96 0.22
N THR A 211 1.10 11.97 -0.60
CA THR A 211 1.99 10.84 -0.92
C THR A 211 3.26 11.30 -1.60
N ALA A 212 3.15 12.21 -2.57
CA ALA A 212 4.31 12.79 -3.24
C ALA A 212 5.21 13.59 -2.29
N ASP A 213 4.64 14.31 -1.33
CA ASP A 213 5.39 15.03 -0.29
C ASP A 213 6.18 14.05 0.62
N GLN A 214 5.67 12.83 0.85
CA GLN A 214 6.40 11.77 1.58
C GLN A 214 7.60 11.26 0.77
N VAL A 215 7.41 11.02 -0.53
CA VAL A 215 8.49 10.61 -1.45
C VAL A 215 9.56 11.70 -1.53
N ASP A 216 9.16 12.97 -1.65
CA ASP A 216 10.07 14.12 -1.65
C ASP A 216 10.90 14.19 -0.36
N ALA A 217 10.32 13.85 0.79
CA ALA A 217 11.05 13.81 2.06
C ALA A 217 12.15 12.74 2.08
N VAL A 218 11.90 11.55 1.51
CA VAL A 218 12.91 10.49 1.32
C VAL A 218 14.06 11.00 0.45
N VAL A 219 13.74 11.68 -0.66
CA VAL A 219 14.73 12.24 -1.58
C VAL A 219 15.56 13.34 -0.89
N LYS A 220 14.91 14.30 -0.22
CA LYS A 220 15.57 15.40 0.51
C LYS A 220 16.47 14.90 1.63
N GLY A 221 16.10 13.79 2.27
CA GLY A 221 16.92 13.11 3.28
C GLY A 221 18.14 12.37 2.73
N GLY A 222 18.35 12.35 1.41
CA GLY A 222 19.45 11.62 0.78
C GLY A 222 19.28 10.09 0.80
N LEU A 223 18.06 9.60 1.04
CA LEU A 223 17.76 8.17 1.21
C LEU A 223 17.38 7.48 -0.12
N TRP A 224 17.20 8.22 -1.21
CA TRP A 224 16.84 7.63 -2.51
C TRP A 224 17.75 6.48 -2.96
N PRO A 225 19.10 6.56 -2.88
CA PRO A 225 19.99 5.52 -3.42
C PRO A 225 19.84 4.14 -2.77
N ASN A 226 19.21 4.06 -1.59
CA ASN A 226 19.09 2.85 -0.78
C ASN A 226 17.66 2.57 -0.30
N THR A 227 16.65 3.17 -0.96
CA THR A 227 15.24 2.99 -0.60
C THR A 227 14.44 2.35 -1.73
N VAL A 228 13.51 1.49 -1.36
CA VAL A 228 12.35 1.14 -2.18
C VAL A 228 11.08 1.66 -1.52
N ILE A 229 10.22 2.28 -2.32
CA ILE A 229 8.90 2.76 -1.88
C ILE A 229 7.83 2.01 -2.67
N PHE A 230 6.95 1.33 -1.95
CA PHE A 230 5.71 0.78 -2.46
C PHE A 230 4.57 1.75 -2.13
N ILE A 231 3.70 2.05 -3.09
CA ILE A 231 2.47 2.81 -2.87
C ILE A 231 1.32 1.90 -3.29
N THR A 232 0.42 1.60 -2.37
CA THR A 232 -0.74 0.73 -2.61
C THR A 232 -1.97 1.25 -1.87
N TRP A 233 -3.13 0.74 -2.28
CA TRP A 233 -4.40 0.92 -1.58
C TRP A 233 -4.74 -0.34 -0.79
N ASP A 234 -5.46 -0.16 0.30
CA ASP A 234 -5.82 -1.21 1.25
C ASP A 234 -6.99 -2.07 0.76
N ASP A 235 -7.99 -1.46 0.13
CA ASP A 235 -9.14 -2.14 -0.43
C ASP A 235 -9.75 -1.48 -1.69
N TRP A 236 -10.84 -2.08 -2.17
CA TRP A 236 -11.53 -1.76 -3.43
C TRP A 236 -12.47 -0.53 -3.38
N GLY A 237 -12.88 -0.08 -2.20
CA GLY A 237 -13.67 1.15 -1.99
C GLY A 237 -15.04 1.15 -2.64
N GLY A 238 -15.57 -0.01 -3.02
CA GLY A 238 -16.80 -0.10 -3.79
C GLY A 238 -16.65 0.27 -5.27
N TRP A 239 -15.43 0.54 -5.75
CA TRP A 239 -15.17 0.91 -7.13
C TRP A 239 -15.09 -0.31 -8.05
N TYR A 240 -15.46 -0.12 -9.31
CA TYR A 240 -15.42 -1.18 -10.30
C TYR A 240 -13.98 -1.53 -10.69
N ASP A 241 -13.72 -2.81 -10.89
CA ASP A 241 -12.57 -3.33 -11.62
C ASP A 241 -13.05 -4.50 -12.49
N HIS A 242 -12.63 -4.52 -13.76
CA HIS A 242 -13.11 -5.49 -14.72
C HIS A 242 -12.49 -6.89 -14.55
N VAL A 243 -11.33 -6.99 -13.86
CA VAL A 243 -10.65 -8.27 -13.71
C VAL A 243 -11.29 -9.06 -12.58
N THR A 244 -11.68 -10.29 -12.88
CA THR A 244 -12.13 -11.25 -11.87
C THR A 244 -10.92 -11.75 -11.07
N PRO A 245 -10.88 -11.54 -9.74
CA PRO A 245 -9.76 -12.01 -8.93
C PRO A 245 -9.75 -13.53 -8.77
N PRO A 246 -8.56 -14.17 -8.76
CA PRO A 246 -8.47 -15.61 -8.58
C PRO A 246 -8.93 -16.02 -7.18
N LEU A 247 -9.74 -17.08 -7.11
CA LEU A 247 -10.14 -17.70 -5.86
C LEU A 247 -9.04 -18.69 -5.42
N VAL A 248 -8.24 -18.29 -4.43
CA VAL A 248 -7.16 -19.12 -3.87
C VAL A 248 -7.45 -19.57 -2.44
N GLU A 249 -8.33 -18.86 -1.73
CA GLU A 249 -8.73 -19.20 -0.37
C GLU A 249 -10.20 -18.85 -0.13
N LYS A 250 -10.90 -19.71 0.60
CA LYS A 250 -12.29 -19.50 1.01
C LYS A 250 -12.37 -19.14 2.48
N TRP A 251 -13.36 -18.33 2.83
CA TRP A 251 -13.70 -18.05 4.22
C TRP A 251 -14.45 -19.22 4.86
N THR A 252 -14.70 -19.13 6.17
CA THR A 252 -15.37 -20.18 6.96
C THR A 252 -16.81 -20.43 6.53
N ASP A 253 -17.47 -19.47 5.88
CA ASP A 253 -18.80 -19.61 5.28
C ASP A 253 -18.79 -20.11 3.82
N GLY A 254 -17.60 -20.40 3.28
CA GLY A 254 -17.41 -20.92 1.91
C GLY A 254 -17.33 -19.85 0.82
N THR A 255 -17.45 -18.57 1.16
CA THR A 255 -17.28 -17.44 0.24
C THR A 255 -15.79 -17.19 -0.07
N GLN A 256 -15.50 -16.38 -1.08
CA GLN A 256 -14.12 -16.05 -1.46
C GLN A 256 -13.46 -15.19 -0.39
N PHE A 257 -12.36 -15.66 0.20
CA PHE A 257 -11.56 -14.86 1.12
C PHE A 257 -10.41 -14.19 0.38
N ARG A 258 -9.63 -14.96 -0.38
CA ARG A 258 -8.53 -14.44 -1.19
C ARG A 258 -8.65 -14.87 -2.65
N TYR A 259 -8.34 -14.02 -3.61
CA TYR A 259 -7.99 -12.59 -3.48
C TYR A 259 -9.22 -11.67 -3.61
N GLY A 260 -9.11 -10.41 -3.21
CA GLY A 260 -10.07 -9.36 -3.51
C GLY A 260 -9.79 -8.63 -4.81
N SER A 261 -10.43 -7.48 -5.04
CA SER A 261 -10.28 -6.71 -6.29
C SER A 261 -8.85 -6.26 -6.53
N ARG A 262 -8.51 -5.95 -7.79
CA ARG A 262 -7.23 -5.29 -8.08
C ARG A 262 -7.21 -3.89 -7.49
N VAL A 263 -6.06 -3.50 -6.98
CA VAL A 263 -5.73 -2.14 -6.53
C VAL A 263 -4.42 -1.70 -7.19
N GLY A 264 -4.13 -0.40 -7.18
CA GLY A 264 -2.85 0.07 -7.69
C GLY A 264 -1.68 -0.41 -6.82
N CYS A 265 -0.54 -0.70 -7.46
CA CYS A 265 0.74 -0.82 -6.78
C CYS A 265 1.82 -0.11 -7.61
N LEU A 266 2.47 0.90 -7.03
CA LEU A 266 3.60 1.59 -7.64
C LEU A 266 4.87 1.21 -6.88
N VAL A 267 5.92 0.85 -7.62
CA VAL A 267 7.25 0.55 -7.05
C VAL A 267 8.25 1.61 -7.50
N LEU A 268 8.69 2.45 -6.57
CA LEU A 268 9.64 3.53 -6.80
C LEU A 268 10.98 3.15 -6.15
N SER A 269 12.03 3.05 -6.95
CA SER A 269 13.38 2.82 -6.46
C SER A 269 14.39 3.18 -7.55
N PRO A 270 15.66 3.50 -7.20
CA PRO A 270 16.75 3.47 -8.18
C PRO A 270 16.86 2.13 -8.93
N TYR A 271 16.40 1.03 -8.32
CA TYR A 271 16.48 -0.32 -8.90
C TYR A 271 15.13 -0.84 -9.41
N ALA A 272 14.07 -0.03 -9.42
CA ALA A 272 12.79 -0.43 -10.03
C ALA A 272 12.93 -0.41 -11.56
N LYS A 273 12.30 -1.36 -12.28
CA LYS A 273 12.30 -1.35 -13.74
C LYS A 273 11.68 -0.04 -14.25
N ALA A 274 12.35 0.60 -15.21
CA ALA A 274 11.94 1.89 -15.75
C ALA A 274 10.75 1.75 -16.70
N ALA A 275 9.74 2.62 -16.55
CA ALA A 275 8.55 2.68 -17.40
C ALA A 275 7.94 1.28 -17.66
N HIS A 276 7.76 0.52 -16.58
CA HIS A 276 7.40 -0.89 -16.65
C HIS A 276 5.99 -1.13 -16.10
N VAL A 277 5.20 -1.92 -16.83
CA VAL A 277 3.97 -2.50 -16.31
C VAL A 277 4.27 -3.94 -15.92
N ASP A 278 4.30 -4.18 -14.61
CA ASP A 278 4.45 -5.52 -14.08
C ASP A 278 3.09 -6.24 -14.08
N ARG A 279 3.10 -7.49 -14.55
CA ARG A 279 1.91 -8.31 -14.79
C ARG A 279 1.90 -9.58 -13.96
N ALA A 280 2.94 -9.82 -13.18
CA ALA A 280 2.99 -10.92 -12.25
C ALA A 280 2.01 -10.66 -11.09
N ALA A 281 1.21 -11.65 -10.72
CA ALA A 281 0.23 -11.51 -9.66
C ALA A 281 0.81 -11.79 -8.26
N ASP A 282 1.96 -12.46 -8.21
CA ASP A 282 2.48 -13.14 -7.01
C ASP A 282 3.97 -12.86 -6.75
N ASP A 283 4.69 -12.20 -7.65
CA ASP A 283 6.12 -11.95 -7.51
C ASP A 283 6.52 -10.49 -7.76
N MET A 284 6.78 -9.76 -6.67
CA MET A 284 7.31 -8.40 -6.72
C MET A 284 8.79 -8.35 -7.12
N SER A 285 9.49 -9.49 -7.22
CA SER A 285 10.89 -9.53 -7.64
C SER A 285 11.06 -9.07 -9.09
N ASP A 286 10.03 -9.28 -9.92
CA ASP A 286 9.97 -8.80 -11.29
C ASP A 286 9.86 -7.28 -11.41
N CYS A 287 9.57 -6.56 -10.32
CA CYS A 287 9.60 -5.09 -10.33
C CYS A 287 11.03 -4.52 -10.34
N PHE A 288 12.08 -5.33 -10.14
CA PHE A 288 13.45 -4.83 -9.96
C PHE A 288 14.41 -5.24 -11.09
N ASP A 289 15.35 -4.34 -11.40
CA ASP A 289 16.54 -4.63 -12.20
C ASP A 289 17.77 -4.03 -11.49
N PHE A 290 18.57 -4.88 -10.86
CA PHE A 290 19.81 -4.46 -10.18
C PHE A 290 21.01 -4.29 -11.13
N LYS A 291 20.85 -4.62 -12.42
CA LYS A 291 21.89 -4.48 -13.46
C LYS A 291 21.74 -3.17 -14.24
N GLN A 292 20.55 -2.57 -14.24
CA GLN A 292 20.33 -1.28 -14.90
C GLN A 292 21.11 -0.15 -14.21
N LYS A 293 21.33 0.96 -14.93
CA LYS A 293 21.81 2.20 -14.32
C LYS A 293 20.77 2.70 -13.30
N PRO A 294 21.15 3.01 -12.04
CA PRO A 294 20.22 3.51 -11.05
C PRO A 294 19.38 4.67 -11.56
N LEU A 295 18.05 4.55 -11.42
CA LEU A 295 17.12 5.61 -11.79
C LEU A 295 17.33 6.82 -10.89
N LEU A 296 17.25 8.01 -11.50
CA LEU A 296 17.24 9.27 -10.77
C LEU A 296 15.96 9.35 -9.90
N PRO A 297 15.96 10.12 -8.80
CA PRO A 297 14.75 10.36 -8.01
C PRO A 297 13.66 11.08 -8.83
N PRO A 298 12.38 10.95 -8.46
CA PRO A 298 11.33 11.73 -9.10
C PRO A 298 11.57 13.23 -8.91
N GLY A 299 11.04 14.04 -9.83
CA GLY A 299 11.00 15.49 -9.61
C GLY A 299 10.08 15.84 -8.44
N PRO A 300 10.14 17.09 -7.92
CA PRO A 300 9.30 17.52 -6.81
C PRO A 300 7.82 17.25 -7.05
N ALA A 301 7.04 17.09 -5.97
CA ALA A 301 5.59 16.98 -6.05
C ALA A 301 4.99 18.13 -6.89
N THR A 302 4.03 17.79 -7.75
CA THR A 302 3.30 18.78 -8.58
C THR A 302 1.81 18.74 -8.27
N GLY A 303 1.14 19.89 -8.42
CA GLY A 303 -0.28 20.05 -8.11
C GLY A 303 -0.51 20.20 -6.62
#